data_AF-A0A5M8P4E7-F1
#
_entry.id   AF-A0A5M8P4E7-F1
#
_cell.length_a   1.000
_cell.length_b   1.000
_cell.length_c   1.000
_cell.angle_alpha   90.00
_cell.angle_beta   90.00
_cell.angle_gamma   90.00
#
_symmetry.space_group_name_H-M   'P 1'
#
loop_
_entity.id
_entity.type
_entity.pdbx_description
1 polymer ?
#
loop_
_entity_poly.entity_id
_entity_poly.type
_entity_poly.pdbx_seq_one_letter_code
_entity_poly.pdbx_strand_id
1 'polypeptide(L)'
;MGAYHALLFMPLLLIGKNRKNTNIVAEGKLLPSVKEIFQMAFTFGLVVLGWILFRAETISSAWEYISEIFSTSLFSLPVGSSLSSSRTMGVICFILAFLIAEWCGRQNQYAIEKTGLTWKPIFRYTVYYVILVILFMFAEKDLQFIYFQF
;
A
#
# COMPACT_ATOMS: atom_id res chain seq x y z
N MET A 1 -9.56 0.17 -16.16
CA MET A 1 -9.32 -0.13 -14.73
C MET A 1 -10.57 -0.62 -13.99
N GLY A 2 -11.71 0.09 -14.07
CA GLY A 2 -12.96 -0.34 -13.40
C GLY A 2 -13.54 -1.68 -13.88
N ALA A 3 -13.44 -1.99 -15.18
CA ALA A 3 -14.01 -3.22 -15.76
C ALA A 3 -13.38 -4.52 -15.23
N TYR A 4 -12.08 -4.52 -14.94
CA TYR A 4 -11.39 -5.69 -14.39
C TYR A 4 -11.76 -5.93 -12.92
N HIS A 5 -11.75 -4.87 -12.10
CA HIS A 5 -12.24 -4.96 -10.72
C HIS A 5 -13.73 -5.35 -10.70
N ALA A 6 -14.54 -4.85 -11.63
CA ALA A 6 -15.93 -5.29 -11.79
C ALA A 6 -16.02 -6.77 -12.17
N LEU A 7 -15.19 -7.30 -13.07
CA LEU A 7 -15.15 -8.73 -13.41
C LEU A 7 -14.74 -9.62 -12.22
N LEU A 8 -13.84 -9.15 -11.35
CA LEU A 8 -13.48 -9.85 -10.11
C LEU A 8 -14.61 -9.78 -9.05
N PHE A 9 -15.32 -8.67 -8.98
CA PHE A 9 -16.32 -8.39 -7.94
C PHE A 9 -17.73 -8.87 -8.31
N MET A 10 -18.05 -8.96 -9.60
CA MET A 10 -19.36 -9.35 -10.14
C MET A 10 -19.75 -10.79 -9.78
N PRO A 11 -18.87 -11.80 -9.85
CA PRO A 11 -19.19 -13.15 -9.36
C PRO A 11 -19.45 -13.17 -7.85
N LEU A 12 -18.68 -12.39 -7.06
CA LEU A 12 -18.85 -12.29 -5.61
C LEU A 12 -20.20 -11.68 -5.22
N LEU A 13 -20.66 -10.67 -5.96
CA LEU A 13 -21.99 -10.06 -5.80
C LEU A 13 -23.12 -11.02 -6.20
N LEU A 14 -22.99 -11.71 -7.34
CA LEU A 14 -24.02 -12.61 -7.86
C LEU A 14 -24.16 -13.90 -7.03
N ILE A 15 -23.06 -14.40 -6.45
CA ILE A 15 -23.03 -15.63 -5.63
C ILE A 15 -23.49 -15.34 -4.17
N GLY A 16 -23.78 -14.08 -3.81
CA GLY A 16 -24.27 -13.72 -2.48
C GLY A 16 -23.27 -13.96 -1.34
N LYS A 17 -22.01 -14.31 -1.65
CA LYS A 17 -20.92 -14.54 -0.69
C LYS A 17 -20.25 -13.25 -0.21
N ASN A 18 -20.82 -12.09 -0.52
CA ASN A 18 -20.30 -10.77 -0.19
C ASN A 18 -20.17 -10.53 1.34
N ARG A 19 -20.82 -11.36 2.18
CA ARG A 19 -20.69 -11.33 3.65
C ARG A 19 -19.66 -12.30 4.26
N LYS A 20 -18.99 -13.14 3.46
CA LYS A 20 -18.08 -14.17 4.00
C LYS A 20 -16.71 -13.60 4.43
N ASN A 21 -16.33 -12.44 3.91
CA ASN A 21 -15.05 -11.76 4.18
C ASN A 21 -15.28 -10.36 4.79
N THR A 22 -16.30 -10.18 5.63
CA THR A 22 -16.59 -8.88 6.27
C THR A 22 -15.74 -8.59 7.49
N ASN A 23 -15.11 -9.62 8.05
CA ASN A 23 -14.29 -9.46 9.23
C ASN A 23 -12.90 -8.94 8.84
N ILE A 24 -12.34 -8.12 9.72
CA ILE A 24 -11.00 -7.57 9.55
C ILE A 24 -10.00 -8.73 9.59
N VAL A 25 -9.02 -8.73 8.69
CA VAL A 25 -7.95 -9.73 8.70
C VAL A 25 -7.25 -9.72 10.07
N ALA A 26 -6.97 -10.91 10.60
CA ALA A 26 -6.37 -11.08 11.92
C ALA A 26 -7.20 -10.44 13.05
N GLU A 27 -8.53 -10.54 13.01
CA GLU A 27 -9.41 -10.00 14.04
C GLU A 27 -9.00 -10.49 15.45
N GLY A 28 -8.76 -9.55 16.37
CA GLY A 28 -8.33 -9.86 17.73
C GLY A 28 -6.91 -10.44 17.89
N LYS A 29 -6.10 -10.52 16.82
CA LYS A 29 -4.73 -11.04 16.84
C LYS A 29 -3.75 -10.03 16.25
N LEU A 30 -2.47 -10.07 16.60
CA LEU A 30 -1.49 -9.17 15.97
C LEU A 30 -1.10 -9.62 14.56
N LEU A 31 -1.04 -10.94 14.35
CA LEU A 31 -0.64 -11.55 13.08
C LEU A 31 -1.79 -12.34 12.45
N PRO A 32 -1.86 -12.37 11.11
CA PRO A 32 -2.83 -13.16 10.39
C PRO A 32 -2.53 -14.64 10.52
N SER A 33 -3.58 -15.45 10.50
CA SER A 33 -3.45 -16.90 10.36
C SER A 33 -2.87 -17.27 9.00
N VAL A 34 -2.25 -18.45 8.92
CA VAL A 34 -1.70 -18.98 7.66
C VAL A 34 -2.74 -18.94 6.53
N LYS A 35 -4.00 -19.26 6.86
CA LYS A 35 -5.12 -19.20 5.91
C LYS A 35 -5.34 -17.78 5.38
N GLU A 36 -5.35 -16.78 6.25
CA GLU A 36 -5.54 -15.38 5.87
C GLU A 36 -4.37 -14.87 5.02
N ILE A 37 -3.13 -15.28 5.34
CA ILE A 37 -1.95 -14.98 4.52
C ILE A 37 -2.13 -15.47 3.09
N PHE A 38 -2.52 -16.75 2.92
CA PHE A 38 -2.77 -17.30 1.58
C PHE A 38 -3.93 -16.60 0.86
N GLN A 39 -5.01 -16.25 1.56
CA GLN A 39 -6.14 -15.53 0.97
C GLN A 39 -5.74 -14.11 0.50
N MET A 40 -4.96 -13.39 1.30
CA MET A 40 -4.42 -12.08 0.94
C MET A 40 -3.49 -12.19 -0.26
N ALA A 41 -2.51 -13.10 -0.21
CA ALA A 41 -1.53 -13.30 -1.28
C ALA A 41 -2.19 -13.70 -2.60
N PHE A 42 -3.19 -14.59 -2.55
CA PHE A 42 -3.94 -15.01 -3.73
C PHE A 42 -4.73 -13.87 -4.36
N THR A 43 -5.46 -13.10 -3.54
CA THR A 43 -6.26 -11.96 -4.03
C THR A 43 -5.35 -10.88 -4.62
N PHE A 44 -4.28 -10.54 -3.92
CA PHE A 44 -3.29 -9.58 -4.38
C PHE A 44 -2.62 -10.04 -5.69
N GLY A 45 -2.17 -11.30 -5.75
CA GLY A 45 -1.55 -11.88 -6.93
C GLY A 45 -2.47 -11.85 -8.15
N LEU A 46 -3.75 -12.24 -7.99
CA LEU A 46 -4.72 -12.15 -9.07
C LEU A 46 -4.86 -10.71 -9.59
N VAL A 47 -5.01 -9.75 -8.68
CA VAL A 47 -5.18 -8.34 -9.05
C VAL A 47 -3.96 -7.81 -9.79
N VAL A 48 -2.75 -8.09 -9.30
CA VAL A 48 -1.48 -7.66 -9.93
C VAL A 48 -1.31 -8.31 -11.30
N LEU A 49 -1.52 -9.61 -11.43
CA LEU A 49 -1.44 -10.31 -12.71
C LEU A 49 -2.44 -9.76 -13.73
N GLY A 50 -3.68 -9.50 -13.29
CA GLY A 50 -4.66 -8.85 -14.14
C GLY A 50 -4.21 -7.46 -14.58
N TRP A 51 -3.72 -6.64 -13.66
CA TRP A 51 -3.19 -5.32 -13.99
C TRP A 51 -2.05 -5.35 -15.00
N ILE A 52 -1.13 -6.32 -14.91
CA ILE A 52 -0.04 -6.50 -15.88
C ILE A 52 -0.63 -6.82 -17.26
N LEU A 53 -1.54 -7.79 -17.36
CA LEU A 53 -2.13 -8.21 -18.63
C LEU A 53 -2.93 -7.10 -19.32
N PHE A 54 -3.62 -6.25 -18.54
CA PHE A 54 -4.41 -5.13 -19.10
C PHE A 54 -3.59 -3.89 -19.43
N ARG A 55 -2.40 -3.74 -18.84
CA ARG A 55 -1.55 -2.55 -19.02
C ARG A 55 -0.37 -2.78 -19.96
N ALA A 56 0.07 -4.02 -20.15
CA ALA A 56 1.17 -4.33 -21.06
C ALA A 56 0.76 -4.07 -22.51
N GLU A 57 1.69 -3.51 -23.30
CA GLU A 57 1.47 -3.23 -24.73
C GLU A 57 1.34 -4.52 -25.56
N THR A 58 2.01 -5.59 -25.14
CA THR A 58 1.98 -6.90 -25.79
C THR A 58 1.99 -8.04 -24.77
N ILE A 59 1.57 -9.24 -25.19
CA ILE A 59 1.64 -10.45 -24.36
C ILE A 59 3.09 -10.80 -24.00
N SER A 60 4.04 -10.57 -24.91
CA SER A 60 5.46 -10.80 -24.66
C SER A 60 5.97 -9.91 -23.53
N SER A 61 5.66 -8.61 -23.57
CA SER A 61 6.02 -7.67 -22.50
C SER A 61 5.33 -8.01 -21.17
N ALA A 62 4.09 -8.51 -21.20
CA ALA A 62 3.41 -8.98 -19.99
C ALA A 62 4.15 -10.15 -19.34
N TRP A 63 4.64 -11.10 -20.15
CA TRP A 63 5.42 -12.24 -19.67
C TRP A 63 6.77 -11.83 -19.08
N GLU A 64 7.45 -10.86 -19.70
CA GLU A 64 8.68 -10.27 -19.16
C GLU A 64 8.45 -9.70 -17.76
N TYR A 65 7.42 -8.87 -17.56
CA TYR A 65 7.07 -8.33 -16.25
C TYR A 65 6.76 -9.41 -15.22
N ILE A 66 6.01 -10.45 -15.59
CA ILE A 66 5.70 -11.57 -14.69
C ILE A 66 6.98 -12.31 -14.30
N SER A 67 7.88 -12.57 -15.25
CA SER A 67 9.15 -13.25 -14.98
C SER A 67 10.07 -12.43 -14.07
N GLU A 68 10.06 -11.11 -14.21
CA GLU A 68 10.88 -10.20 -13.42
C GLU A 68 10.42 -10.12 -11.95
N ILE A 69 9.11 -10.27 -11.70
CA ILE A 69 8.53 -10.37 -10.34
C ILE A 69 9.06 -11.60 -9.57
N PHE A 70 9.47 -12.67 -10.26
CA PHE A 70 10.09 -13.84 -9.61
C PHE A 70 11.61 -13.83 -9.69
N SER A 71 12.21 -12.75 -10.20
CA SER A 71 13.66 -12.64 -10.31
C SER A 71 14.31 -12.18 -9.00
N THR A 72 15.59 -12.47 -8.86
CA THR A 72 16.38 -12.07 -7.69
C THR A 72 16.64 -10.56 -7.62
N SER A 73 16.29 -9.80 -8.67
CA SER A 73 16.45 -8.35 -8.71
C SER A 73 15.64 -7.63 -7.62
N LEU A 74 14.54 -8.23 -7.16
CA LEU A 74 13.72 -7.70 -6.07
C LEU A 74 14.46 -7.58 -4.73
N PHE A 75 15.50 -8.40 -4.52
CA PHE A 75 16.33 -8.34 -3.32
C PHE A 75 17.58 -7.46 -3.51
N SER A 76 17.77 -6.90 -4.70
CA SER A 76 18.81 -5.92 -4.98
C SER A 76 18.29 -4.51 -4.76
N LEU A 77 19.10 -3.63 -4.18
CA LEU A 77 18.72 -2.22 -4.04
C LEU A 77 18.62 -1.61 -5.45
N PRO A 78 17.50 -0.94 -5.79
CA PRO A 78 17.39 -0.21 -7.05
C PRO A 78 18.24 1.07 -6.93
N VAL A 79 19.55 0.93 -7.14
CA VAL A 79 20.48 2.05 -7.23
C VAL A 79 20.42 2.55 -8.68
N GLY A 80 19.34 3.26 -9.00
CA GLY A 80 19.20 3.95 -10.29
C GLY A 80 20.02 5.24 -10.32
N SER A 81 20.36 5.72 -11.53
CA SER A 81 21.15 6.93 -11.78
C SER A 81 20.58 8.24 -11.18
N SER A 82 19.33 8.24 -10.70
CA SER A 82 18.64 9.41 -10.13
C SER A 82 18.55 9.39 -8.59
N LEU A 83 18.75 8.24 -7.93
CA LEU A 83 18.60 8.09 -6.49
C LEU A 83 19.91 7.64 -5.84
N SER A 84 20.49 8.49 -4.99
CA SER A 84 21.61 8.08 -4.12
C SER A 84 21.18 6.96 -3.18
N SER A 85 22.06 5.99 -2.92
CA SER A 85 21.78 4.81 -2.08
C SER A 85 21.21 5.15 -0.71
N SER A 86 21.59 6.31 -0.13
CA SER A 86 21.05 6.80 1.14
C SER A 86 19.58 7.23 1.05
N ARG A 87 19.16 7.81 -0.08
CA ARG A 87 17.77 8.24 -0.31
C ARG A 87 16.86 7.04 -0.54
N THR A 88 17.30 6.04 -1.31
CA THR A 88 16.56 4.78 -1.51
C THR A 88 16.30 4.07 -0.19
N MET A 89 17.31 3.97 0.67
CA MET A 89 17.17 3.38 2.01
C MET A 89 16.16 4.16 2.88
N GLY A 90 16.23 5.50 2.85
CA GLY A 90 15.26 6.35 3.55
C GLY A 90 13.82 6.08 3.14
N VAL A 91 13.55 6.00 1.84
CA VAL A 91 12.20 5.70 1.31
C VAL A 91 11.73 4.31 1.74
N ILE A 92 12.58 3.28 1.65
CA ILE A 92 12.24 1.93 2.10
C ILE A 92 11.89 1.93 3.60
N CYS A 93 12.70 2.60 4.43
CA CYS A 93 12.42 2.74 5.86
C CYS A 93 11.08 3.44 6.12
N PHE A 94 10.75 4.50 5.38
CA PHE A 94 9.46 5.17 5.50
C PHE A 94 8.29 4.26 5.10
N ILE A 95 8.40 3.55 3.97
CA ILE A 95 7.37 2.61 3.52
C ILE A 95 7.13 1.54 4.60
N LEU A 96 8.20 0.96 5.15
CA LEU A 96 8.09 -0.03 6.22
C LEU A 96 7.43 0.57 7.48
N ALA A 97 7.83 1.78 7.89
CA ALA A 97 7.20 2.46 9.02
C ALA A 97 5.70 2.70 8.79
N PHE A 98 5.31 3.13 7.59
CA PHE A 98 3.90 3.31 7.22
C PHE A 98 3.12 1.99 7.21
N LEU A 99 3.69 0.92 6.64
CA LEU A 99 3.05 -0.40 6.64
C LEU A 99 2.84 -0.94 8.06
N ILE A 100 3.81 -0.75 8.95
CA ILE A 100 3.68 -1.14 10.37
C ILE A 100 2.60 -0.30 11.05
N ALA A 101 2.58 1.01 10.83
CA ALA A 101 1.58 1.91 11.41
C ALA A 101 0.16 1.53 10.95
N GLU A 102 -0.04 1.33 9.65
CA GLU A 102 -1.30 0.85 9.06
C GLU A 102 -1.70 -0.52 9.62
N TRP A 103 -0.75 -1.46 9.71
CA TRP A 103 -1.03 -2.80 10.23
C TRP A 103 -1.49 -2.79 11.69
N CYS A 104 -0.89 -1.93 12.52
CA CYS A 104 -1.27 -1.71 13.91
C CYS A 104 -2.62 -1.00 14.04
N GLY A 105 -2.90 -0.04 13.15
CA GLY A 105 -4.12 0.75 13.18
C GLY A 105 -5.30 0.16 12.38
N ARG A 106 -5.16 -1.01 11.74
CA ARG A 106 -6.12 -1.60 10.80
C ARG A 106 -7.56 -1.80 11.29
N GLN A 107 -7.79 -1.76 12.60
CA GLN A 107 -9.13 -1.86 13.19
C GLN A 107 -9.87 -0.52 13.27
N ASN A 108 -9.15 0.57 13.02
CA ASN A 108 -9.64 1.93 13.04
C ASN A 108 -9.77 2.45 11.60
N GLN A 109 -10.45 3.58 11.39
CA GLN A 109 -10.57 4.18 10.05
C GLN A 109 -9.24 4.73 9.54
N TYR A 110 -8.34 5.11 10.45
CA TYR A 110 -6.99 5.60 10.11
C TYR A 110 -5.94 4.98 11.03
N ALA A 111 -4.73 4.75 10.49
CA ALA A 111 -3.60 4.18 11.23
C ALA A 111 -3.32 4.87 12.58
N ILE A 112 -3.46 6.19 12.61
CA ILE A 112 -3.16 7.04 13.77
C ILE A 112 -4.38 7.42 14.60
N GLU A 113 -5.59 6.96 14.26
CA GLU A 113 -6.84 7.40 14.90
C GLU A 113 -6.81 7.24 16.42
N LYS A 114 -6.37 6.07 16.89
CA LYS A 114 -6.24 5.78 18.32
C LYS A 114 -4.82 5.90 18.86
N THR A 115 -3.86 6.17 17.98
CA THR A 115 -2.45 6.29 18.33
C THR A 115 -2.23 7.58 19.10
N GLY A 116 -1.78 7.48 20.35
CA GLY A 116 -1.51 8.64 21.20
C GLY A 116 -2.71 9.18 21.99
N LEU A 117 -3.89 8.52 21.95
CA LEU A 117 -5.04 8.88 22.80
C LEU A 117 -4.77 8.70 24.30
N THR A 118 -3.95 7.71 24.66
CA THR A 118 -3.57 7.41 26.05
C THR A 118 -2.30 8.16 26.49
N TRP A 119 -1.69 8.95 25.60
CA TRP A 119 -0.45 9.65 25.90
C TRP A 119 -0.72 10.88 26.74
N LYS A 120 0.27 11.30 27.53
CA LYS A 120 0.19 12.59 28.20
C LYS A 120 0.02 13.70 27.14
N PRO A 121 -0.80 14.72 27.39
CA PRO A 121 -1.14 15.75 26.41
C PRO A 121 0.09 16.41 25.76
N ILE A 122 1.19 16.54 26.53
CA ILE A 122 2.45 17.10 26.03
C ILE A 122 3.00 16.33 24.81
N PHE A 123 3.04 14.99 24.87
CA PHE A 123 3.58 14.16 23.78
C PHE A 123 2.68 14.19 22.55
N ARG A 124 1.35 14.25 22.76
CA ARG A 124 0.39 14.35 21.68
C ARG A 124 0.56 15.66 20.90
N TYR A 125 0.72 16.78 21.60
CA TYR A 125 1.00 18.06 20.94
C TYR A 125 2.36 18.06 20.26
N THR A 126 3.40 17.50 20.87
CA THR A 126 4.71 17.37 20.23
C THR A 126 4.61 16.65 18.88
N VAL A 127 3.90 15.52 18.81
CA VAL A 127 3.70 14.80 17.54
C VAL A 127 2.96 15.66 16.51
N TYR A 128 1.90 16.36 16.90
CA TYR A 128 1.17 17.23 15.97
C TYR A 128 2.02 18.37 15.44
N TYR A 129 2.85 18.99 16.29
CA TYR A 129 3.79 20.02 15.85
C TYR A 129 4.89 19.46 14.95
N VAL A 130 5.42 18.26 15.22
CA VAL A 130 6.40 17.60 14.35
C VAL A 130 5.80 17.31 12.97
N ILE A 131 4.58 16.76 12.92
CA ILE A 131 3.87 16.52 11.65
C ILE A 131 3.67 17.84 10.90
N LEU A 132 3.23 18.91 11.57
CA LEU A 132 3.08 20.23 10.95
C LEU A 132 4.41 20.75 10.39
N VAL A 133 5.50 20.66 11.14
CA VAL A 133 6.83 21.09 10.68
C VAL A 133 7.27 20.28 9.47
N ILE A 134 7.08 18.96 9.46
CA ILE A 134 7.37 18.11 8.29
C ILE A 134 6.53 18.55 7.10
N LEU A 135 5.22 18.75 7.27
CA LEU A 135 4.34 19.22 6.21
C LEU A 135 4.79 20.56 5.64
N PHE A 136 5.20 21.52 6.48
CA PHE A 136 5.72 22.81 6.02
C PHE A 136 7.09 22.71 5.34
N MET A 137 7.96 21.83 5.83
CA MET A 137 9.31 21.67 5.28
C MET A 137 9.30 20.98 3.90
N PHE A 138 8.33 20.08 3.68
CA PHE A 138 8.09 19.41 2.41
C PHE A 138 6.93 20.02 1.59
N ALA A 139 6.40 21.17 2.02
CA ALA A 139 5.42 21.92 1.24
C ALA A 139 6.13 22.56 0.03
N GLU A 140 6.08 21.88 -1.12
CA GLU A 140 6.50 22.46 -2.38
C GLU A 140 5.52 23.58 -2.78
N LYS A 141 6.08 24.75 -3.14
CA LYS A 141 5.27 25.92 -3.56
C LYS A 141 4.62 25.71 -4.93
N ASP A 142 5.12 24.78 -5.73
CA ASP A 142 4.66 24.51 -7.09
C ASP A 142 3.72 23.31 -7.14
N LEU A 143 2.74 23.26 -6.23
CA LEU A 143 1.51 22.48 -6.43
C LEU A 143 0.71 23.15 -7.57
N GLN A 144 1.22 23.10 -8.79
CA GLN A 144 0.40 23.35 -9.98
C GLN A 144 -0.66 22.25 -10.01
N PHE A 145 -1.91 22.63 -9.77
CA PHE A 145 -3.03 21.73 -9.96
C PHE A 145 -2.93 21.13 -11.37
N ILE A 146 -3.13 19.81 -11.48
CA ILE A 146 -2.98 19.03 -12.72
C ILE A 146 -3.78 19.59 -13.92
N TYR A 147 -4.77 20.44 -13.66
CA TYR A 147 -5.58 21.16 -14.64
C TYR A 147 -4.82 22.26 -15.40
N PHE A 148 -3.71 22.77 -14.87
CA PHE A 148 -2.90 23.82 -15.50
C PHE A 148 -1.66 23.27 -16.24
N GLN A 149 -1.58 21.95 -16.41
CA GLN A 149 -0.49 21.28 -17.15
C GLN A 149 -0.89 20.77 -18.55
N PHE A 150 -2.08 21.16 -19.04
CA PHE A 150 -2.57 20.90 -20.39
C PHE A 150 -2.94 22.20 -21.10
#